data_AF-A0A2B4RTF7-F1
#
_entry.id   AF-A0A2B4RTF7-F1
#
_cell.length_a   1.000
_cell.length_b   1.000
_cell.length_c   1.000
_cell.angle_alpha   90.00
_cell.angle_beta   90.00
_cell.angle_gamma   90.00
#
_symmetry.space_group_name_H-M   'P 1'
#
loop_
_entity.id
_entity.type
_entity.pdbx_description
1 polymer ?
#
loop_
_entity_poly.entity_id
_entity_poly.type
_entity_poly.pdbx_seq_one_letter_code
_entity_poly.pdbx_strand_id
1 'polypeptide(L)'
;MAAAHNLHCPDLEEFLDSMRQCFDEVEKELNDERNSIPLDYLESRLEDHFQVVHAIPIAIQNASDSRSDELKQLVEDLLLVSQSLLQEIHTTKIQREINERRSPLVEKLVQEGGLEQWNFHGIRTAGYHSPMALWRPGTLQSMDDALLDGEPEYYGIDFESSVTEMDGDGDIVVPENQVQLTEQEMAVLKTHVPDPLEDDWNSGIDLFISVCDVVKSVNNMP
;
A
#
# COMPACT_ATOMS: atom_id res chain seq x y z
N MET A 1 -18.99 -48.45 41.04
CA MET A 1 -19.23 -47.03 40.80
C MET A 1 -17.89 -46.32 40.86
N ALA A 2 -17.28 -46.07 39.70
CA ALA A 2 -16.06 -45.27 39.62
C ALA A 2 -16.49 -43.80 39.56
N ALA A 3 -16.19 -43.04 40.60
CA ALA A 3 -16.42 -41.60 40.62
C ALA A 3 -15.40 -40.94 39.69
N ALA A 4 -15.88 -40.36 38.59
CA ALA A 4 -15.12 -39.42 37.80
C ALA A 4 -14.81 -38.21 38.70
N HIS A 5 -13.58 -38.14 39.21
CA HIS A 5 -13.06 -36.91 39.78
C HIS A 5 -12.92 -35.92 38.62
N ASN A 6 -13.94 -35.07 38.45
CA ASN A 6 -13.81 -33.82 37.70
C ASN A 6 -12.73 -32.99 38.40
N LEU A 7 -11.52 -32.97 37.83
CA LEU A 7 -10.53 -31.95 38.14
C LEU A 7 -11.05 -30.63 37.55
N HIS A 8 -11.91 -29.96 38.30
CA HIS A 8 -12.26 -28.57 38.05
C HIS A 8 -11.06 -27.73 38.46
N CYS A 9 -10.33 -27.22 37.48
CA CYS A 9 -9.18 -26.34 37.68
C CYS A 9 -9.64 -24.91 37.36
N PRO A 10 -10.12 -24.14 38.36
CA PRO A 10 -10.68 -22.80 38.12
C PRO A 10 -9.69 -21.87 37.42
N ASP A 11 -8.38 -21.99 37.72
CA ASP A 11 -7.32 -21.20 37.09
C ASP A 11 -7.19 -21.48 35.58
N LEU A 12 -7.45 -22.72 35.15
CA LEU A 12 -7.43 -23.09 33.73
C LEU A 12 -8.67 -22.58 32.99
N GLU A 13 -9.83 -22.63 33.64
CA GLU A 13 -11.07 -22.12 33.06
C GLU A 13 -11.01 -20.60 32.92
N GLU A 14 -10.52 -19.88 33.94
CA GLU A 14 -10.29 -18.43 33.87
C GLU A 14 -9.30 -18.06 32.76
N PHE A 15 -8.22 -18.85 32.60
CA PHE A 15 -7.27 -18.66 31.51
C PHE A 15 -7.91 -18.86 30.13
N LEU A 16 -8.69 -19.93 29.94
CA LEU A 16 -9.35 -20.22 28.66
C LEU A 16 -10.43 -19.18 28.32
N ASP A 17 -11.15 -18.68 29.32
CA ASP A 17 -12.11 -17.60 29.16
C ASP A 17 -11.41 -16.28 28.78
N SER A 18 -10.29 -15.95 29.43
CA SER A 18 -9.46 -14.79 29.08
C SER A 18 -8.93 -14.88 27.64
N MET A 19 -8.46 -16.06 27.23
CA MET A 19 -7.96 -16.29 25.88
C MET A 19 -9.06 -16.19 24.83
N ARG A 20 -10.24 -16.76 25.10
CA ARG A 20 -11.41 -16.63 24.24
C ARG A 20 -11.82 -15.17 24.07
N GLN A 21 -11.92 -14.43 25.16
CA GLN A 21 -12.23 -13.00 25.10
C GLN A 21 -11.19 -12.23 24.28
N CYS A 22 -9.91 -12.61 24.38
CA CYS A 22 -8.85 -12.04 23.56
C CYS A 22 -9.07 -12.29 22.07
N PHE A 23 -9.48 -13.50 21.68
CA PHE A 23 -9.81 -13.80 20.28
C PHE A 23 -11.00 -13.00 19.78
N ASP A 24 -12.08 -12.94 20.55
CA ASP A 24 -13.29 -12.18 20.18
C ASP A 24 -12.97 -10.68 19.99
N GLU A 25 -12.11 -10.12 20.84
CA GLU A 25 -11.65 -8.74 20.73
C GLU A 25 -10.75 -8.53 19.51
N VAL A 26 -9.82 -9.46 19.21
CA VAL A 26 -8.97 -9.40 18.01
C VAL A 26 -9.83 -9.47 16.75
N GLU A 27 -10.71 -10.46 16.63
CA GLU A 27 -11.58 -10.63 15.46
C GLU A 27 -12.45 -9.39 15.23
N LYS A 28 -13.00 -8.82 16.31
CA LYS A 28 -13.79 -7.59 16.21
C LYS A 28 -12.97 -6.41 15.72
N GLU A 29 -11.79 -6.18 16.29
CA GLU A 29 -10.97 -5.00 15.97
C GLU A 29 -10.23 -5.13 14.62
N LEU A 30 -10.04 -6.35 14.12
CA LEU A 30 -9.59 -6.58 12.74
C LEU A 30 -10.66 -6.18 11.71
N ASN A 31 -11.94 -6.39 12.05
CA ASN A 31 -13.07 -6.13 11.15
C ASN A 31 -13.67 -4.72 11.24
N ASP A 32 -13.42 -3.98 12.33
CA ASP A 32 -13.97 -2.64 12.56
C ASP A 32 -12.90 -1.54 12.36
N GLU A 33 -13.19 -0.54 11.51
CA GLU A 33 -12.30 0.60 11.28
C GLU A 33 -12.27 1.59 12.45
N ARG A 34 -13.24 1.52 13.37
CA ARG A 34 -13.35 2.47 14.50
C ARG A 34 -12.31 2.24 15.61
N ASN A 35 -11.55 1.13 15.56
CA ASN A 35 -10.38 0.85 16.40
C ASN A 35 -10.53 1.29 17.84
N SER A 36 -11.45 0.65 18.57
CA SER A 36 -11.71 0.98 19.97
C SER A 36 -10.59 0.51 20.89
N ILE A 37 -9.85 -0.54 20.49
CA ILE A 37 -8.73 -1.10 21.24
C ILE A 37 -7.48 -1.06 20.36
N PRO A 38 -6.34 -0.55 20.87
CA PRO A 38 -5.08 -0.58 20.12
C PRO A 38 -4.65 -2.01 19.79
N LEU A 39 -4.30 -2.27 18.53
CA LEU A 39 -3.83 -3.59 18.10
C LEU A 39 -2.55 -4.03 18.82
N ASP A 40 -1.65 -3.10 19.19
CA ASP A 40 -0.44 -3.42 19.97
C ASP A 40 -0.76 -4.04 21.34
N TYR A 41 -1.86 -3.60 21.96
CA TYR A 41 -2.30 -4.15 23.24
C TYR A 41 -2.84 -5.56 23.07
N LEU A 42 -3.65 -5.80 22.03
CA LEU A 42 -4.21 -7.12 21.73
C LEU A 42 -3.13 -8.12 21.29
N GLU A 43 -2.14 -7.67 20.51
CA GLU A 43 -0.96 -8.44 20.14
C GLU A 43 -0.19 -8.90 21.38
N SER A 44 0.17 -7.97 22.26
CA SER A 44 0.88 -8.28 23.52
C SER A 44 0.11 -9.29 24.38
N ARG A 45 -1.22 -9.09 24.50
CA ARG A 45 -2.07 -9.97 25.30
C ARG A 45 -2.23 -11.36 24.69
N LEU A 46 -2.26 -11.45 23.37
CA LEU A 46 -2.29 -12.71 22.63
C LEU A 46 -0.95 -13.45 22.74
N GLU A 47 0.18 -12.75 22.67
CA GLU A 47 1.51 -13.32 22.89
C GLU A 47 1.66 -13.91 24.30
N ASP A 48 1.17 -13.21 25.33
CA ASP A 48 1.19 -13.72 26.71
C ASP A 48 0.41 -15.04 26.81
N HIS A 49 -0.79 -15.12 26.24
CA HIS A 49 -1.55 -16.37 26.20
C HIS A 49 -0.83 -17.46 25.38
N PHE A 50 -0.24 -17.10 24.24
CA PHE A 50 0.51 -18.03 23.38
C PHE A 50 1.69 -18.66 24.13
N GLN A 51 2.45 -17.87 24.90
CA GLN A 51 3.56 -18.39 25.70
C GLN A 51 3.11 -19.41 26.73
N VAL A 52 1.96 -19.18 27.38
CA VAL A 52 1.38 -20.12 28.34
C VAL A 52 0.94 -21.40 27.64
N VAL A 53 0.21 -21.31 26.52
CA VAL A 53 -0.22 -22.47 25.73
C VAL A 53 1.00 -23.28 25.24
N HIS A 54 2.06 -22.61 24.80
CA HIS A 54 3.29 -23.25 24.33
C HIS A 54 4.03 -24.02 25.43
N ALA A 55 3.85 -23.66 26.70
CA ALA A 55 4.44 -24.39 27.82
C ALA A 55 3.69 -25.69 28.16
N ILE A 56 2.41 -25.82 27.77
CA ILE A 56 1.57 -26.97 28.10
C ILE A 56 2.10 -28.29 27.50
N PRO A 57 2.45 -28.38 26.20
CA PRO A 57 3.01 -29.59 25.60
C PRO A 57 4.29 -30.06 26.30
N ILE A 58 5.14 -29.10 26.70
CA ILE A 58 6.40 -29.35 27.41
C ILE A 58 6.11 -30.00 28.78
N ALA A 59 5.09 -29.50 29.49
CA ALA A 59 4.71 -30.04 30.79
C ALA A 59 4.11 -31.45 30.71
N ILE A 60 3.41 -31.78 29.61
CA ILE A 60 2.74 -33.09 29.41
C ILE A 60 3.56 -34.09 28.56
N GLN A 61 4.76 -33.72 28.12
CA GLN A 61 5.62 -34.53 27.24
C GLN A 61 5.87 -35.95 27.76
N ASN A 62 5.90 -36.14 29.09
CA ASN A 62 6.16 -37.42 29.73
C ASN A 62 4.90 -38.25 30.04
N ALA A 63 3.70 -37.73 29.75
CA ALA A 63 2.44 -38.45 29.95
C ALA A 63 2.14 -39.31 28.71
N SER A 64 2.14 -40.64 28.89
CA SER A 64 2.02 -41.64 27.82
C SER A 64 0.63 -42.29 27.72
N ASP A 65 -0.43 -41.54 28.01
CA ASP A 65 -1.82 -42.03 27.96
C ASP A 65 -2.55 -41.46 26.74
N SER A 66 -3.50 -42.18 26.15
CA SER A 66 -4.24 -41.73 24.94
C SER A 66 -4.93 -40.36 25.10
N ARG A 67 -5.31 -40.00 26.34
CA ARG A 67 -5.88 -38.69 26.69
C ARG A 67 -4.84 -37.56 26.61
N SER A 68 -3.56 -37.89 26.84
CA SER A 68 -2.43 -36.97 26.65
C SER A 68 -2.28 -36.62 25.17
N ASP A 69 -2.50 -37.59 24.27
CA ASP A 69 -2.36 -37.36 22.83
C ASP A 69 -3.51 -36.50 22.26
N GLU A 70 -4.75 -36.71 22.74
CA GLU A 70 -5.88 -35.81 22.41
C GLU A 70 -5.64 -34.38 22.90
N LEU A 71 -5.10 -34.22 24.12
CA LEU A 71 -4.77 -32.91 24.67
C LEU A 71 -3.65 -32.22 23.89
N LYS A 72 -2.60 -32.96 23.50
CA LYS A 72 -1.51 -32.43 22.66
C LYS A 72 -2.06 -31.91 21.33
N GLN A 73 -2.95 -32.65 20.69
CA GLN A 73 -3.55 -32.22 19.43
C GLN A 73 -4.36 -30.93 19.60
N LEU A 74 -5.21 -30.85 20.63
CA LEU A 74 -5.98 -29.62 20.91
C LEU A 74 -5.10 -28.42 21.19
N VAL A 75 -3.98 -28.62 21.89
CA VAL A 75 -3.01 -27.56 22.17
C VAL A 75 -2.27 -27.14 20.90
N GLU A 76 -1.88 -28.07 20.04
CA GLU A 76 -1.29 -27.75 18.73
C GLU A 76 -2.26 -26.95 17.85
N ASP A 77 -3.53 -27.35 17.79
CA ASP A 77 -4.56 -26.63 17.03
C ASP A 77 -4.73 -25.20 17.57
N LEU A 78 -4.74 -25.03 18.90
CA LEU A 78 -4.84 -23.72 19.55
C LEU A 78 -3.60 -22.85 19.29
N LEU A 79 -2.40 -23.43 19.28
CA LEU A 79 -1.16 -22.73 18.91
C LEU A 79 -1.21 -22.25 17.47
N LEU A 80 -1.69 -23.08 16.54
CA LEU A 80 -1.84 -22.71 15.13
C LEU A 80 -2.81 -21.52 14.95
N VAL A 81 -3.97 -21.57 15.61
CA VAL A 81 -4.94 -20.46 15.57
C VAL A 81 -4.33 -19.18 16.13
N SER A 82 -3.68 -19.26 17.29
CA SER A 82 -3.06 -18.10 17.93
C SER A 82 -1.96 -17.48 17.06
N GLN A 83 -1.13 -18.32 16.43
CA GLN A 83 -0.09 -17.88 15.50
C GLN A 83 -0.68 -17.21 14.26
N SER A 84 -1.76 -17.77 13.69
CA SER A 84 -2.47 -17.18 12.55
C SER A 84 -2.98 -15.79 12.89
N LEU A 85 -3.60 -15.62 14.06
CA LEU A 85 -4.13 -14.33 14.50
C LEU A 85 -3.02 -13.29 14.73
N LEU A 86 -1.88 -13.68 15.28
CA LEU A 86 -0.72 -12.78 15.40
C LEU A 86 -0.23 -12.29 14.02
N GLN A 87 -0.18 -13.19 13.03
CA GLN A 87 0.19 -12.80 11.66
C GLN A 87 -0.83 -11.86 11.02
N GLU A 88 -2.12 -12.09 11.27
CA GLU A 88 -3.21 -11.26 10.77
C GLU A 88 -3.18 -9.86 11.39
N ILE A 89 -2.92 -9.75 12.70
CA ILE A 89 -2.69 -8.47 13.39
C ILE A 89 -1.51 -7.73 12.76
N HIS A 90 -0.36 -8.39 12.59
CA HIS A 90 0.83 -7.76 12.01
C HIS A 90 0.56 -7.24 10.58
N THR A 91 -0.08 -8.06 9.74
CA THR A 91 -0.44 -7.69 8.37
C THR A 91 -1.40 -6.50 8.35
N THR A 92 -2.40 -6.50 9.25
CA THR A 92 -3.38 -5.41 9.36
C THR A 92 -2.75 -4.11 9.83
N LYS A 93 -1.81 -4.16 10.80
CA LYS A 93 -1.06 -2.98 11.25
C LYS A 93 -0.28 -2.35 10.09
N ILE A 94 0.45 -3.16 9.32
CA ILE A 94 1.15 -2.70 8.13
C ILE A 94 0.18 -2.09 7.11
N GLN A 95 -0.95 -2.75 6.85
CA GLN A 95 -1.92 -2.23 5.89
C GLN A 95 -2.53 -0.90 6.33
N ARG A 96 -2.81 -0.74 7.63
CA ARG A 96 -3.29 0.52 8.20
C ARG A 96 -2.25 1.62 8.09
N GLU A 97 -1.00 1.34 8.43
CA GLU A 97 0.09 2.29 8.29
C GLU A 97 0.31 2.71 6.82
N ILE A 98 0.26 1.76 5.89
CA ILE A 98 0.31 2.04 4.45
C ILE A 98 -0.89 2.93 4.04
N ASN A 99 -2.10 2.61 4.51
CA ASN A 99 -3.30 3.39 4.19
C ASN A 99 -3.27 4.79 4.80
N GLU A 100 -2.71 4.97 6.01
CA GLU A 100 -2.50 6.27 6.65
C GLU A 100 -1.45 7.11 5.92
N ARG A 101 -0.36 6.47 5.46
CA ARG A 101 0.70 7.11 4.66
C ARG A 101 0.24 7.39 3.22
N ARG A 102 -0.72 6.62 2.68
CA ARG A 102 -1.39 6.88 1.40
C ARG A 102 -2.31 8.10 1.54
N SER A 103 -1.76 9.26 1.23
CA SER A 103 -2.56 10.48 1.14
C SER A 103 -3.67 10.30 0.09
N PRO A 104 -4.96 10.54 0.41
CA PRO A 104 -6.04 10.51 -0.57
C PRO A 104 -5.84 11.56 -1.67
N LEU A 105 -5.03 12.59 -1.43
CA LEU A 105 -4.59 13.52 -2.47
C LEU A 105 -3.58 12.90 -3.42
N VAL A 106 -2.64 12.08 -2.92
CA VAL A 106 -1.67 11.37 -3.77
C VAL A 106 -2.38 10.30 -4.61
N GLU A 107 -3.34 9.58 -4.05
CA GLU A 107 -4.13 8.59 -4.77
C GLU A 107 -5.00 9.24 -5.86
N LYS A 108 -5.65 10.37 -5.51
CA LYS A 108 -6.36 11.20 -6.48
C LYS A 108 -5.44 11.78 -7.55
N LEU A 109 -4.23 12.22 -7.20
CA LEU A 109 -3.24 12.73 -8.16
C LEU A 109 -2.69 11.64 -9.08
N VAL A 110 -2.49 10.42 -8.59
CA VAL A 110 -2.03 9.27 -9.39
C VAL A 110 -3.14 8.79 -10.33
N GLN A 111 -4.38 8.67 -9.85
CA GLN A 111 -5.53 8.26 -10.67
C GLN A 111 -5.94 9.33 -11.69
N GLU A 112 -6.22 10.57 -11.25
CA GLU A 112 -6.76 11.62 -12.11
C GLU A 112 -5.66 12.34 -12.93
N GLY A 113 -4.47 12.53 -12.35
CA GLY A 113 -3.39 13.32 -12.96
C GLY A 113 -2.35 12.48 -13.70
N GLY A 114 -2.01 11.31 -13.16
CA GLY A 114 -0.95 10.44 -13.69
C GLY A 114 -1.47 9.48 -14.74
N LEU A 115 -2.33 8.54 -14.35
CA LEU A 115 -2.71 7.42 -15.21
C LEU A 115 -3.61 7.82 -16.37
N GLU A 116 -4.65 8.64 -16.13
CA GLU A 116 -5.56 9.05 -17.20
C GLU A 116 -4.88 10.01 -18.17
N GLN A 117 -4.19 11.05 -17.69
CA GLN A 117 -3.47 11.94 -18.58
C GLN A 117 -2.35 11.19 -19.30
N TRP A 118 -1.58 10.33 -18.64
CA TRP A 118 -0.42 9.68 -19.27
C TRP A 118 -0.78 8.50 -20.18
N ASN A 119 -1.96 7.90 -20.02
CA ASN A 119 -2.43 6.87 -20.96
C ASN A 119 -3.23 7.44 -22.14
N PHE A 120 -3.87 8.61 -21.97
CA PHE A 120 -4.78 9.21 -22.96
C PHE A 120 -4.35 10.58 -23.50
N HIS A 121 -3.22 11.13 -23.04
CA HIS A 121 -2.68 12.37 -23.61
C HIS A 121 -2.31 12.21 -25.08
N GLY A 122 -2.44 13.31 -25.81
CA GLY A 122 -2.09 13.40 -27.23
C GLY A 122 -0.59 13.46 -27.52
N ILE A 123 0.30 13.40 -26.51
CA ILE A 123 1.77 13.42 -26.74
C ILE A 123 2.20 12.02 -27.14
N ARG A 124 2.62 11.90 -28.40
CA ARG A 124 2.77 10.65 -29.13
C ARG A 124 4.18 10.12 -28.92
N THR A 125 4.32 8.90 -28.41
CA THR A 125 5.62 8.27 -28.14
C THR A 125 6.23 7.71 -29.43
N ALA A 126 5.59 6.72 -30.07
CA ALA A 126 6.05 6.10 -31.31
C ALA A 126 4.90 5.88 -32.31
N GLY A 127 5.11 6.18 -33.60
CA GLY A 127 4.16 5.90 -34.67
C GLY A 127 2.81 6.60 -34.56
N TYR A 128 2.72 7.71 -33.83
CA TYR A 128 1.48 8.49 -33.58
C TYR A 128 0.46 7.85 -32.62
N HIS A 129 0.87 6.91 -31.78
CA HIS A 129 -0.01 6.24 -30.81
C HIS A 129 0.30 6.71 -29.38
N SER A 130 -0.73 6.76 -28.51
CA SER A 130 -0.54 6.91 -27.05
C SER A 130 0.07 5.62 -26.46
N PRO A 131 0.63 5.66 -25.24
CA PRO A 131 1.11 4.45 -24.57
C PRO A 131 0.07 3.32 -24.56
N MET A 132 -1.20 3.63 -24.29
CA MET A 132 -2.28 2.64 -24.36
C MET A 132 -2.55 2.11 -25.77
N ALA A 133 -2.43 2.97 -26.78
CA ALA A 133 -2.61 2.57 -28.17
C ALA A 133 -1.41 1.76 -28.73
N LEU A 134 -0.25 1.79 -28.07
CA LEU A 134 0.88 0.91 -28.34
C LEU A 134 0.79 -0.42 -27.57
N TRP A 135 0.29 -0.39 -26.34
CA TRP A 135 0.10 -1.57 -25.51
C TRP A 135 -0.89 -2.55 -26.16
N ARG A 136 -2.09 -2.10 -26.56
CA ARG A 136 -3.12 -3.00 -27.12
C ARG A 136 -2.66 -3.83 -28.34
N PRO A 137 -1.99 -3.25 -29.35
CA PRO A 137 -1.45 -4.02 -30.47
C PRO A 137 -0.26 -4.90 -30.07
N GLY A 138 0.59 -4.46 -29.13
CA GLY A 138 1.74 -5.22 -28.65
C GLY A 138 1.32 -6.47 -27.87
N THR A 139 0.33 -6.35 -26.98
CA THR A 139 -0.23 -7.47 -26.22
C THR A 139 -0.94 -8.47 -27.13
N LEU A 140 -1.71 -8.00 -28.12
CA LEU A 140 -2.38 -8.88 -29.10
C LEU A 140 -1.42 -9.63 -30.03
N GLN A 141 -0.20 -9.12 -30.22
CA GLN A 141 0.85 -9.76 -31.02
C GLN A 141 1.80 -10.63 -30.18
N SER A 142 1.75 -10.53 -28.85
CA SER A 142 2.52 -11.35 -27.93
C SER A 142 1.88 -12.73 -27.76
N MET A 143 2.70 -13.78 -27.69
CA MET A 143 2.26 -15.16 -27.37
C MET A 143 2.48 -15.51 -25.89
N ASP A 144 2.82 -14.52 -25.06
CA ASP A 144 3.11 -14.70 -23.65
C ASP A 144 1.86 -14.46 -22.80
N ASP A 145 1.32 -15.52 -22.21
CA ASP A 145 0.11 -15.47 -21.35
C ASP A 145 0.30 -14.56 -20.13
N ALA A 146 1.54 -14.39 -19.64
CA ALA A 146 1.83 -13.48 -18.52
C ALA A 146 1.62 -11.99 -18.86
N LEU A 147 1.72 -11.62 -20.15
CA LEU A 147 1.46 -10.27 -20.63
C LEU A 147 -0.03 -10.03 -20.95
N LEU A 148 -0.82 -11.10 -21.11
CA LEU A 148 -2.27 -11.02 -21.35
C LEU A 148 -3.05 -10.77 -20.05
N ASP A 149 -2.53 -11.23 -18.92
CA ASP A 149 -3.11 -11.03 -17.58
C ASP A 149 -2.65 -9.73 -16.89
N GLY A 150 -1.73 -8.97 -17.50
CA GLY A 150 -1.27 -7.69 -16.97
C GLY A 150 -2.29 -6.58 -17.17
N GLU A 151 -2.79 -5.96 -16.10
CA GLU A 151 -3.67 -4.79 -16.22
C GLU A 151 -2.84 -3.59 -16.74
N PRO A 152 -3.27 -2.94 -17.84
CA PRO A 152 -2.52 -1.84 -18.42
C PRO A 152 -2.37 -0.63 -17.48
N GLU A 153 -3.26 -0.53 -16.50
CA GLU A 153 -3.25 0.49 -15.45
C GLU A 153 -2.02 0.40 -14.54
N TYR A 154 -1.31 -0.73 -14.55
CA TYR A 154 -0.08 -0.92 -13.79
C TYR A 154 1.20 -0.84 -14.63
N TYR A 155 1.09 -0.52 -15.93
CA TYR A 155 2.25 -0.40 -16.80
C TYR A 155 3.16 0.75 -16.34
N GLY A 156 4.39 0.43 -15.95
CA GLY A 156 5.38 1.38 -15.43
C GLY A 156 5.35 1.57 -13.91
N ILE A 157 4.47 0.87 -13.19
CA ILE A 157 4.46 0.84 -11.73
C ILE A 157 5.32 -0.33 -11.26
N ASP A 158 6.42 -0.03 -10.57
CA ASP A 158 7.29 -1.03 -9.96
C ASP A 158 6.84 -1.28 -8.51
N PHE A 159 6.01 -2.31 -8.30
CA PHE A 159 5.53 -2.70 -6.96
C PHE A 159 6.61 -3.36 -6.10
N GLU A 160 7.69 -3.83 -6.70
CA GLU A 160 8.83 -4.42 -5.99
C GLU A 160 9.90 -3.37 -5.66
N SER A 161 9.75 -2.15 -6.17
CA SER A 161 10.51 -0.99 -5.72
C SER A 161 10.15 -0.74 -4.27
N SER A 162 11.06 -1.14 -3.38
CA SER A 162 11.10 -0.52 -2.07
C SER A 162 11.35 0.96 -2.32
N VAL A 163 10.36 1.79 -1.98
CA VAL A 163 10.65 3.20 -1.69
C VAL A 163 11.66 3.12 -0.57
N THR A 164 12.94 3.23 -0.89
CA THR A 164 13.97 3.40 0.12
C THR A 164 13.48 4.55 0.96
N GLU A 165 13.17 4.30 2.24
CA GLU A 165 12.86 5.39 3.16
C GLU A 165 13.96 6.41 2.94
N MET A 166 13.58 7.63 2.54
CA MET A 166 14.52 8.73 2.42
C MET A 166 14.95 9.03 3.85
N ASP A 167 15.91 8.24 4.35
CA ASP A 167 16.61 8.41 5.61
C ASP A 167 17.54 9.60 5.44
N GLY A 168 16.91 10.75 5.55
CA GLY A 168 17.54 12.04 5.39
C GLY A 168 16.43 13.06 5.35
N ASP A 169 16.55 14.03 6.24
CA ASP A 169 16.04 15.39 6.08
C ASP A 169 16.68 16.00 4.81
N GLY A 170 16.43 15.36 3.67
CA GLY A 170 16.81 15.75 2.35
C GLY A 170 15.81 16.78 1.95
N ASP A 171 15.94 17.97 2.55
CA ASP A 171 15.25 19.17 2.13
C ASP A 171 15.37 19.20 0.61
N ILE A 172 14.24 19.03 -0.09
CA ILE A 172 14.23 19.04 -1.55
C ILE A 172 14.56 20.48 -1.92
N VAL A 173 15.85 20.76 -2.06
CA VAL A 173 16.34 22.07 -2.48
C VAL A 173 16.00 22.18 -3.95
N VAL A 174 14.81 22.72 -4.22
CA VAL A 174 14.45 23.20 -5.56
C VAL A 174 15.46 24.29 -5.89
N PRO A 175 16.37 24.07 -6.86
CA PRO A 175 17.35 25.08 -7.21
C PRO A 175 16.60 26.34 -7.63
N GLU A 176 16.93 27.49 -7.03
CA GLU A 176 16.38 28.76 -7.49
C GLU A 176 16.68 28.91 -8.98
N ASN A 177 15.63 29.21 -9.75
CA ASN A 177 15.78 29.44 -11.17
C ASN A 177 16.73 30.63 -11.37
N GLN A 178 17.93 30.36 -11.91
CA GLN A 178 18.97 31.37 -12.13
C GLN A 178 18.54 32.43 -13.16
N VAL A 179 17.48 32.16 -13.92
CA VAL A 179 16.89 33.10 -14.88
C VAL A 179 15.77 33.86 -14.19
N GLN A 180 16.07 35.06 -13.72
CA GLN A 180 15.05 36.02 -13.29
C GLN A 180 14.65 36.90 -14.47
N LEU A 181 13.40 36.74 -14.90
CA LEU A 181 12.79 37.62 -15.89
C LEU A 181 12.47 38.95 -15.23
N THR A 182 12.80 40.05 -15.91
CA THR A 182 12.30 41.38 -15.52
C THR A 182 10.77 41.43 -15.64
N GLU A 183 10.12 42.36 -14.94
CA GLU A 183 8.66 42.54 -15.05
C GLU A 183 8.21 42.79 -16.50
N GLN A 184 9.05 43.44 -17.31
CA GLN A 184 8.78 43.68 -18.72
C GLN A 184 8.86 42.40 -19.55
N GLU A 185 9.88 41.57 -19.36
CA GLU A 185 10.00 40.27 -20.05
C GLU A 185 8.88 39.31 -19.64
N MET A 186 8.53 39.31 -18.35
CA MET A 186 7.39 38.56 -17.83
C MET A 186 6.06 39.03 -18.45
N ALA A 187 5.87 40.35 -18.62
CA ALA A 187 4.68 40.90 -19.27
C ALA A 187 4.61 40.52 -20.76
N VAL A 188 5.74 40.56 -21.47
CA VAL A 188 5.82 40.11 -22.88
C VAL A 188 5.47 38.62 -22.98
N LEU A 189 6.06 37.78 -22.13
CA LEU A 189 5.75 36.34 -22.10
C LEU A 189 4.27 36.07 -21.83
N LYS A 190 3.68 36.68 -20.79
CA LYS A 190 2.24 36.52 -20.48
C LYS A 190 1.31 37.05 -21.56
N THR A 191 1.77 37.98 -22.40
CA THR A 191 0.96 38.53 -23.49
C THR A 191 1.00 37.64 -24.73
N HIS A 192 2.13 36.98 -24.98
CA HIS A 192 2.37 36.21 -26.20
C HIS A 192 2.26 34.70 -26.03
N VAL A 193 2.41 34.19 -24.81
CA VAL A 193 2.35 32.77 -24.48
C VAL A 193 1.03 32.53 -23.73
N PRO A 194 0.14 31.66 -24.26
CA PRO A 194 -1.06 31.21 -23.55
C PRO A 194 -0.72 30.62 -22.17
N ASP A 195 -1.69 30.59 -21.25
CA ASP A 195 -1.47 29.96 -19.94
C ASP A 195 -1.13 28.48 -20.13
N PRO A 196 0.06 28.01 -19.70
CA PRO A 196 0.47 26.62 -19.86
C PRO A 196 -0.36 25.64 -19.03
N LEU A 197 -1.16 26.13 -18.08
CA LEU A 197 -2.03 25.30 -17.23
C LEU A 197 -3.47 25.22 -17.75
N GLU A 198 -3.82 25.99 -18.77
CA GLU A 198 -5.13 25.89 -19.41
C GLU A 198 -5.14 24.79 -20.47
N ASP A 199 -6.24 24.04 -20.53
CA ASP A 199 -6.44 23.02 -21.57
C ASP A 199 -6.72 23.70 -22.91
N ASP A 200 -5.73 23.65 -23.82
CA ASP A 200 -5.81 24.21 -25.16
C ASP A 200 -6.55 23.31 -26.16
N TRP A 201 -7.03 22.13 -25.72
CA TRP A 201 -7.65 21.07 -26.54
C TRP A 201 -6.77 20.58 -27.70
N ASN A 202 -5.52 21.04 -27.79
CA ASN A 202 -4.56 20.76 -28.85
C ASN A 202 -3.26 20.19 -28.28
N SER A 203 -3.31 19.65 -27.05
CA SER A 203 -2.20 18.99 -26.37
C SER A 203 -0.95 19.86 -26.23
N GLY A 204 -1.10 21.17 -26.07
CA GLY A 204 0.00 22.11 -25.92
C GLY A 204 0.76 22.42 -27.23
N ILE A 205 0.25 22.01 -28.40
CA ILE A 205 0.89 22.31 -29.69
C ILE A 205 0.89 23.81 -29.95
N ASP A 206 -0.22 24.50 -29.68
CA ASP A 206 -0.34 25.94 -29.89
C ASP A 206 0.51 26.72 -28.89
N LEU A 207 0.59 26.24 -27.65
CA LEU A 207 1.52 26.72 -26.64
C LEU A 207 2.97 26.61 -27.12
N PHE A 208 3.36 25.44 -27.63
CA PHE A 208 4.72 25.20 -28.15
C PHE A 208 5.06 26.12 -29.34
N ILE A 209 4.14 26.29 -30.30
CA ILE A 209 4.32 27.18 -31.44
C ILE A 209 4.48 28.64 -30.97
N SER A 210 3.63 29.08 -30.06
CA SER A 210 3.67 30.45 -29.50
C SER A 210 4.99 30.74 -28.80
N VAL A 211 5.50 29.79 -27.99
CA VAL A 211 6.82 29.89 -27.36
C VAL A 211 7.94 29.93 -28.40
N CYS A 212 7.88 29.08 -29.42
CA CYS A 212 8.88 29.11 -30.51
C CYS A 212 8.93 30.47 -31.21
N ASP A 213 7.77 31.09 -31.44
CA ASP A 213 7.70 32.38 -32.13
C ASP A 213 8.21 33.53 -31.26
N VAL A 214 7.94 33.49 -29.95
CA VAL A 214 8.56 34.41 -28.97
C VAL A 214 10.08 34.24 -29.00
N VAL A 215 10.60 33.02 -28.88
CA VAL A 215 12.05 32.75 -28.88
C VAL A 215 12.70 33.20 -30.19
N LYS A 216 12.07 32.97 -31.35
CA LYS A 216 12.54 33.49 -32.64
C LYS A 216 12.52 35.01 -32.69
N SER A 217 11.51 35.66 -32.13
CA SER A 217 11.41 37.13 -32.11
C SER A 217 12.50 37.77 -31.25
N VAL A 218 12.83 37.15 -30.11
CA VAL A 218 13.90 37.58 -29.20
C VAL A 218 15.28 37.36 -29.82
N ASN A 219 15.50 36.22 -30.50
CA ASN A 219 16.77 35.92 -31.17
C ASN A 219 17.02 36.72 -32.46
N ASN A 220 15.99 37.35 -33.04
CA ASN A 220 16.08 38.21 -34.22
C ASN A 220 16.06 39.71 -33.89
N MET A 221 16.13 40.10 -32.61
CA MET A 221 16.38 41.49 -32.24
C MET A 221 17.85 41.85 -32.53
N PRO A 222 18.13 42.96 -33.23
CA PRO A 222 19.49 43.42 -33.53
C PRO A 222 20.28 43.88 -32.29
#